data_AF-A0A6J1A1M2-F1
#
_entry.id   AF-A0A6J1A1M2-F1
#
_cell.length_a   1.000
_cell.length_b   1.000
_cell.length_c   1.000
_cell.angle_alpha   90.00
_cell.angle_beta   90.00
_cell.angle_gamma   90.00
#
_symmetry.space_group_name_H-M   'P 1'
#
loop_
_entity.id
_entity.type
_entity.pdbx_description
1 polymer ?
#
loop_
_entity_poly.entity_id
_entity_poly.type
_entity_poly.pdbx_seq_one_letter_code
_entity_poly.pdbx_strand_id
1 'polypeptide(L)' 'MEELEGTDNVSTLCEELLLSMETRPDPLLPLTNGPINPSWDRWFEGPQDSQGCRCQIL' A
#
# COMPACT_ATOMS: atom_id res chain seq x y z
N MET A 1 15.36 24.56 20.03
CA MET A 1 16.68 24.10 19.53
C MET A 1 17.04 22.78 20.19
N GLU A 2 16.76 22.62 21.48
CA GLU A 2 16.89 21.34 22.22
C GLU A 2 16.09 20.18 21.61
N GLU A 3 14.91 20.42 21.03
CA GLU A 3 14.08 19.35 20.44
C GLU A 3 14.69 18.71 19.19
N LEU A 4 15.55 19.43 18.46
CA LEU A 4 16.27 18.92 17.28
C LEU A 4 17.52 18.14 17.67
N GLU A 5 18.06 18.40 18.86
CA GLU A 5 19.25 17.75 19.41
C GLU A 5 18.93 16.37 20.01
N GLY A 6 17.67 16.11 20.33
CA GLY A 6 17.17 14.82 20.79
C GLY A 6 16.70 13.88 19.66
N THR A 7 16.72 14.32 18.41
CA THR A 7 16.38 13.47 17.26
C THR A 7 17.65 12.82 16.69
N ASP A 8 17.60 11.51 16.50
CA ASP A 8 18.65 10.78 15.79
C ASP A 8 18.87 11.34 14.38
N ASN A 9 20.03 11.04 13.80
CA ASN A 9 20.38 11.53 12.48
C ASN A 9 19.33 11.10 11.44
N VAL A 10 18.57 12.08 10.93
CA VAL A 10 17.48 11.87 9.99
C VAL A 10 17.94 11.16 8.72
N SER A 11 19.16 11.40 8.25
CA SER A 11 19.69 10.72 7.06
C SER A 11 19.83 9.21 7.27
N THR A 12 20.35 8.80 8.43
CA THR A 12 20.48 7.39 8.80
C THR A 12 19.12 6.73 8.98
N LEU A 13 18.19 7.40 9.68
CA LEU A 13 16.81 6.88 9.84
C LEU A 13 16.08 6.72 8.50
N CYS A 14 16.27 7.67 7.57
CA CYS A 14 15.69 7.58 6.24
C CYS A 14 16.27 6.42 5.43
N GLU A 15 17.58 6.18 5.49
CA GLU A 15 18.22 5.04 4.82
C GLU A 15 17.69 3.70 5.36
N GLU A 16 17.61 3.54 6.67
CA GLU A 16 17.07 2.32 7.31
C GLU A 16 15.61 2.09 6.92
N LEU A 17 14.80 3.15 6.93
CA LEU A 17 13.40 3.10 6.52
C LEU A 17 13.26 2.64 5.07
N LEU A 18 14.00 3.25 4.14
CA LEU A 18 13.99 2.88 2.73
C LEU A 18 14.35 1.41 2.52
N LEU A 19 15.41 0.95 3.18
CA LEU A 19 15.88 -0.44 3.09
C LEU A 19 14.81 -1.44 3.60
N SER A 20 14.09 -1.07 4.67
CA SER A 20 12.99 -1.87 5.20
C SER A 20 11.77 -1.95 4.27
N MET A 21 11.53 -0.89 3.49
CA MET A 21 10.42 -0.80 2.55
C MET A 21 10.73 -1.55 1.24
N GLU A 22 11.95 -1.43 0.71
CA GLU A 22 12.35 -2.09 -0.54
C GLU A 22 12.40 -3.63 -0.42
N THR A 23 12.72 -4.13 0.77
CA THR A 23 12.85 -5.58 1.04
C THR A 23 11.51 -6.28 1.26
N ARG A 24 10.40 -5.53 1.37
CA ARG A 24 9.05 -6.08 1.60
C ARG A 24 8.14 -5.76 0.42
N PRO A 25 7.54 -6.76 -0.24
CA PRO A 25 6.59 -6.51 -1.31
C PRO A 25 5.33 -5.85 -0.75
N ASP A 26 5.01 -4.65 -1.24
CA ASP A 26 3.78 -3.94 -0.91
C ASP A 26 2.70 -4.27 -1.96
N PRO A 27 1.64 -5.00 -1.59
CA PRO A 27 0.58 -5.41 -2.50
C PRO A 27 -0.27 -4.25 -3.08
N LEU A 28 -0.15 -3.03 -2.54
CA LEU A 28 -0.79 -1.83 -3.05
C LEU A 28 0.08 -1.08 -4.07
N LEU A 29 1.36 -1.42 -4.19
CA LEU A 29 2.26 -0.80 -5.15
C LEU A 29 2.27 -1.60 -6.47
N PRO A 30 2.26 -0.93 -7.63
CA PRO A 30 2.21 -1.59 -8.94
C PRO A 30 3.45 -2.44 -9.24
N LEU A 31 4.51 -2.32 -8.45
CA LEU A 31 5.73 -3.12 -8.52
C LEU A 31 5.85 -3.98 -7.26
N THR A 32 5.04 -5.02 -7.17
CA THR A 32 5.22 -6.05 -6.16
C THR A 32 6.36 -6.98 -6.57
N ASN A 33 7.40 -7.06 -5.76
CA ASN A 33 8.37 -8.14 -5.84
C ASN A 33 7.74 -9.44 -5.28
N GLY A 34 6.83 -10.06 -6.01
CA GLY A 34 6.15 -11.28 -5.57
C GLY A 34 5.03 -11.75 -6.49
N PRO A 35 4.53 -12.99 -6.30
CA PRO A 35 3.39 -13.48 -7.07
C PRO A 35 2.14 -12.66 -6.72
N ILE A 36 1.37 -12.30 -7.76
CA ILE A 36 0.06 -11.65 -7.58
C ILE A 36 -0.82 -12.52 -6.68
N ASN A 37 -1.42 -11.93 -5.65
CA ASN A 37 -2.30 -12.66 -4.75
C ASN A 37 -3.74 -12.59 -5.29
N PRO A 38 -4.32 -13.70 -5.79
CA PRO A 38 -5.65 -13.69 -6.43
C PRO A 38 -6.79 -13.31 -5.48
N SER A 39 -6.55 -13.33 -4.16
CA SER A 39 -7.56 -12.89 -3.17
C SER A 39 -7.71 -11.37 -3.11
N TRP A 40 -6.77 -10.61 -3.70
CA TRP A 40 -6.80 -9.15 -3.74
C TRP A 40 -7.79 -8.62 -4.77
N ASP A 41 -8.11 -9.42 -5.78
CA ASP A 41 -9.09 -9.10 -6.83
C ASP A 41 -10.45 -8.71 -6.22
N ARG A 42 -10.84 -9.35 -5.09
CA ARG A 42 -12.04 -8.99 -4.32
C ARG A 42 -12.06 -7.54 -3.80
N TRP A 43 -10.90 -6.99 -3.48
CA TRP A 43 -10.75 -5.66 -2.87
C TRP A 43 -10.43 -4.57 -3.90
N PHE A 44 -9.73 -4.91 -5.00
CA PHE A 44 -9.22 -3.93 -5.98
C PHE A 44 -9.90 -3.96 -7.35
N GLU A 45 -10.52 -5.07 -7.78
CA GLU A 45 -11.24 -5.13 -9.07
C GLU A 45 -12.68 -4.62 -8.98
N GLY A 46 -13.14 -4.28 -7.78
CA GLY A 46 -14.51 -3.82 -7.54
C GLY A 46 -15.53 -4.98 -7.44
N PRO A 47 -16.83 -4.66 -7.32
CA PRO A 47 -17.86 -5.67 -7.16
C PRO A 47 -17.91 -6.62 -8.35
N GLN A 48 -17.63 -7.91 -8.10
CA GLN A 48 -17.67 -8.97 -9.11
C GLN A 48 -19.08 -9.17 -9.68
N ASP A 49 -20.12 -8.76 -8.93
CA ASP A 49 -21.50 -8.67 -9.41
C ASP A 49 -21.73 -7.33 -10.12
N SER A 50 -21.27 -7.25 -11.37
CA SER A 50 -21.72 -6.21 -12.30
C SER A 50 -23.13 -6.49 -12.86
N GLN A 51 -23.95 -7.29 -12.18
CA GLN A 51 -25.40 -7.26 -12.37
C GLN A 51 -25.91 -5.99 -11.70
N GLY A 52 -25.60 -4.85 -12.35
CA GLY A 52 -26.00 -3.53 -11.90
C GLY A 52 -27.45 -3.56 -11.45
N CYS A 53 -27.72 -3.01 -10.26
CA CYS A 53 -29.07 -2.99 -9.74
C CYS A 53 -30.00 -2.44 -10.83
N ARG A 54 -30.98 -3.23 -11.27
CA ARG A 54 -32.11 -2.77 -12.09
C ARG A 54 -33.11 -2.00 -11.23
N CYS A 55 -32.60 -1.14 -10.37
CA CYS A 55 -33.36 -0.23 -9.56
C CYS A 55 -33.91 0.85 -10.52
N GLN A 56 -35.12 0.68 -11.06
CA GLN A 56 -35.86 1.80 -11.65
C GLN A 56 -36.25 2.71 -10.49
N ILE A 57 -35.62 3.90 -10.41
CA ILE A 57 -36.07 4.96 -9.52
C ILE A 57 -37.48 5.33 -9.99
N LEU A 58 -38.49 4.98 -9.18
CA LEU A 58 -39.88 5.39 -9.34
C LEU A 58 -40.05 6.87 -8.98
#